data_AF-E9GXZ2-F1
#
_entry.id   AF-E9GXZ2-F1
#
_cell.length_a   1.000
_cell.length_b   1.000
_cell.length_c   1.000
_cell.angle_alpha   90.00
_cell.angle_beta   90.00
_cell.angle_gamma   90.00
#
_symmetry.space_group_name_H-M   'P 1'
#
loop_
_entity.id
_entity.type
_entity.pdbx_description
1 polymer ?
#
loop_
_entity_poly.entity_id
_entity_poly.type
_entity_poly.pdbx_seq_one_letter_code
_entity_poly.pdbx_strand_id
1 'polypeptide(L)'
;AIPGEPGTDYPIFSELPNNQFNCSEQRLPGYYADVSARCQVFHICLGDRQWSFLCPNGTIFSQEHFVCVWWYEFDCSKATGLYDLNEKLF
;
A
#
# COMPACT_ATOMS: atom_id res chain seq x y z
N ALA A 1 -22.95 -0.39 5.54
CA ALA A 1 -21.83 -0.94 6.33
C ALA A 1 -20.76 -1.42 5.35
N ILE A 2 -19.49 -1.40 5.75
CA ILE A 2 -18.40 -1.96 4.93
C ILE A 2 -18.58 -3.49 4.91
N PRO A 3 -18.62 -4.15 3.74
CA PRO A 3 -18.73 -5.61 3.67
C PRO A 3 -17.49 -6.28 4.28
N GLY A 4 -17.69 -7.42 4.96
CA GLY A 4 -16.62 -8.20 5.60
C GLY A 4 -16.42 -7.91 7.08
N GLU A 5 -15.60 -8.72 7.73
CA GLU A 5 -15.23 -8.62 9.14
C GLU A 5 -13.94 -7.79 9.31
N PRO A 6 -13.99 -6.65 10.03
CA PRO A 6 -12.81 -5.84 10.31
C PRO A 6 -11.74 -6.63 11.07
N GLY A 7 -10.47 -6.46 10.68
CA GLY A 7 -9.34 -7.16 11.27
C GLY A 7 -9.07 -8.52 10.62
N THR A 8 -10.11 -9.23 10.20
CA THR A 8 -10.03 -10.52 9.49
C THR A 8 -9.90 -10.30 7.99
N ASP A 9 -10.96 -9.80 7.35
CA ASP A 9 -11.05 -9.64 5.90
C ASP A 9 -10.25 -8.44 5.41
N TYR A 10 -10.24 -7.36 6.20
CA TYR A 10 -9.49 -6.15 5.89
C TYR A 10 -8.80 -5.57 7.12
N PRO A 11 -7.67 -4.87 6.94
CA PRO A 11 -6.92 -4.25 8.02
C PRO A 11 -7.61 -3.01 8.60
N ILE A 12 -7.36 -2.78 9.90
CA ILE A 12 -7.92 -1.68 10.71
C ILE A 12 -6.83 -0.99 11.54
N PHE A 13 -5.64 -0.83 10.97
CA PHE A 13 -4.54 -0.09 11.58
C PHE A 13 -4.98 1.35 11.86
N SER A 14 -4.87 1.78 13.11
CA SER A 14 -5.12 3.15 13.55
C SER A 14 -3.90 4.05 13.43
N GLU A 15 -2.71 3.44 13.33
CA GLU A 15 -1.41 4.09 13.26
C GLU A 15 -0.49 3.29 12.33
N LEU A 16 0.54 3.95 11.83
CA LEU A 16 1.53 3.28 10.97
C LEU A 16 2.23 2.17 11.77
N PRO A 17 2.09 0.89 11.37
CA PRO A 17 2.81 -0.18 12.01
C PRO A 17 4.31 -0.01 11.77
N ASN A 18 5.13 -0.42 12.74
CA ASN A 18 6.57 -0.49 12.54
C ASN A 18 6.87 -1.67 11.60
N ASN A 19 7.02 -1.38 10.31
CA ASN A 19 7.26 -2.36 9.25
C ASN A 19 8.73 -2.33 8.80
N GLN A 20 9.11 -3.28 7.95
CA GLN A 20 10.48 -3.38 7.41
C GLN A 20 10.64 -2.66 6.06
N PHE A 21 9.63 -1.93 5.58
CA PHE A 21 9.69 -1.31 4.27
C PHE A 21 10.66 -0.13 4.25
N ASN A 22 11.56 -0.13 3.27
CA ASN A 22 12.54 0.93 3.08
C ASN A 22 12.63 1.38 1.61
N CYS A 23 12.46 2.68 1.37
CA CYS A 23 12.63 3.30 0.05
C CYS A 23 14.04 3.12 -0.53
N SER A 24 15.09 3.00 0.28
CA SER A 24 16.45 2.77 -0.21
C SER A 24 16.64 1.39 -0.85
N GLU A 25 15.73 0.45 -0.57
CA GLU A 25 15.72 -0.89 -1.19
C GLU A 25 14.88 -0.93 -2.47
N GLN A 26 14.19 0.17 -2.80
CA GLN A 26 13.35 0.24 -3.98
C GLN A 26 14.13 0.80 -5.18
N ARG A 27 13.96 0.17 -6.34
CA ARG A 27 14.65 0.55 -7.57
C ARG A 27 14.19 1.91 -8.12
N LEU A 28 12.91 2.24 -7.94
CA LEU A 28 12.26 3.38 -8.58
C LEU A 28 11.73 4.39 -7.56
N PRO A 29 11.72 5.70 -7.86
CA PRO A 29 10.84 6.61 -7.15
C PRO A 29 9.38 6.27 -7.48
N GLY A 30 8.45 6.56 -6.57
CA GLY A 30 7.03 6.33 -6.80
C GLY A 30 6.27 5.89 -5.56
N TYR A 31 5.17 5.18 -5.77
CA TYR A 31 4.26 4.73 -4.72
C TYR A 31 4.36 3.21 -4.56
N TYR A 32 4.33 2.75 -3.31
CA TYR A 32 4.55 1.36 -2.97
C TYR A 32 3.50 0.89 -1.96
N ALA A 33 2.69 -0.09 -2.32
CA ALA A 33 1.75 -0.73 -1.41
C ALA A 33 2.52 -1.59 -0.39
N ASP A 34 2.26 -1.42 0.90
CA ASP A 34 2.90 -2.26 1.91
C ASP A 34 2.12 -3.56 2.12
N VAL A 35 2.62 -4.64 1.51
CA VAL A 35 2.03 -5.98 1.65
C VAL A 35 2.10 -6.50 3.09
N SER A 36 3.09 -6.08 3.89
CA SER A 36 3.20 -6.50 5.30
C SER A 36 2.10 -5.89 6.17
N ALA A 37 1.63 -4.69 5.82
CA ALA A 37 0.45 -4.05 6.39
C ALA A 37 -0.85 -4.36 5.61
N ARG A 38 -0.89 -5.47 4.85
CA ARG A 38 -2.05 -5.88 4.03
C ARG A 38 -2.56 -4.76 3.13
N CYS A 39 -1.65 -3.96 2.59
CA CYS A 39 -1.90 -2.80 1.74
C CYS A 39 -2.76 -1.69 2.36
N GLN A 40 -3.05 -1.69 3.68
CA GLN A 40 -3.64 -0.49 4.29
C GLN A 40 -2.66 0.67 4.31
N VAL A 41 -1.37 0.35 4.36
CA VAL A 41 -0.29 1.32 4.33
C VAL A 41 0.27 1.38 2.91
N PHE A 42 0.64 2.58 2.49
CA PHE A 42 1.47 2.76 1.31
C PHE A 42 2.56 3.79 1.60
N HIS A 43 3.62 3.70 0.81
CA HIS A 43 4.80 4.54 0.92
C HIS A 43 5.00 5.33 -0.36
N ILE A 44 5.45 6.57 -0.22
CA ILE A 44 5.95 7.40 -1.31
C ILE A 44 7.46 7.46 -1.17
N CYS A 45 8.17 7.07 -2.23
CA CYS A 45 9.62 7.05 -2.29
C CYS A 45 10.15 8.08 -3.29
N LEU A 46 11.15 8.84 -2.86
CA LEU A 46 11.94 9.72 -3.73
C LEU A 46 13.43 9.62 -3.34
N GLY A 47 14.13 8.68 -3.95
CA GLY A 47 15.43 8.22 -3.45
C GLY A 47 15.26 7.60 -2.06
N ASP A 48 16.12 7.97 -1.11
CA ASP A 48 16.04 7.49 0.28
C ASP A 48 14.94 8.19 1.12
N ARG A 49 14.22 9.15 0.54
CA ARG A 49 13.12 9.82 1.25
C ARG A 49 11.87 8.97 1.20
N GLN A 50 11.31 8.70 2.38
CA GLN A 50 10.12 7.89 2.58
C GLN A 50 9.04 8.71 3.29
N TRP A 51 7.83 8.67 2.75
CA TRP A 51 6.61 9.11 3.44
C TRP A 51 5.61 7.98 3.47
N SER A 52 5.01 7.73 4.63
CA SER A 52 4.09 6.60 4.83
C SER A 52 2.70 7.12 5.16
N PHE A 53 1.68 6.49 4.59
CA PHE A 53 0.29 6.91 4.76
C PHE A 53 -0.60 5.70 4.99
N LEU A 54 -1.70 5.93 5.70
CA LEU A 54 -2.77 4.95 5.91
C LEU A 54 -3.96 5.26 5.00
N CYS A 55 -4.44 4.24 4.31
CA CYS A 55 -5.76 4.22 3.74
C CYS A 55 -6.82 4.12 4.86
N PRO A 56 -8.00 4.74 4.67
CA PRO A 56 -9.12 4.60 5.61
C PRO A 56 -9.54 3.15 5.86
N ASN A 57 -10.16 2.88 7.01
CA ASN A 57 -10.68 1.54 7.34
C ASN A 57 -11.65 1.02 6.26
N GLY A 58 -11.42 -0.22 5.82
CA GLY A 58 -12.17 -0.87 4.73
C GLY A 58 -11.61 -0.63 3.33
N THR A 59 -10.53 0.14 3.21
CA THR A 59 -9.82 0.38 1.94
C THR A 59 -8.37 -0.07 2.03
N ILE A 60 -7.80 -0.41 0.88
CA ILE A 60 -6.38 -0.76 0.72
C ILE A 60 -5.83 -0.05 -0.51
N PHE A 61 -4.53 0.21 -0.51
CA PHE A 61 -3.85 0.84 -1.63
C PHE A 61 -3.74 -0.14 -2.80
N SER A 62 -4.30 0.24 -3.95
CA SER A 62 -4.09 -0.46 -5.21
C SER A 62 -2.79 0.02 -5.84
N GLN A 63 -1.81 -0.88 -5.94
CA GLN A 63 -0.58 -0.59 -6.68
C GLN A 63 -0.85 -0.36 -8.18
N GLU A 64 -1.92 -0.96 -8.72
CA GLU A 64 -2.31 -0.83 -10.12
C GLU A 64 -2.83 0.57 -10.47
N HIS A 65 -3.56 1.19 -9.53
CA HIS A 65 -4.26 2.45 -9.77
C HIS A 65 -3.69 3.63 -8.95
N PHE A 66 -2.72 3.37 -8.08
CA PHE A 66 -2.10 4.35 -7.19
C PHE A 66 -3.10 5.11 -6.30
N VAL A 67 -4.15 4.42 -5.84
CA VAL A 67 -5.22 4.99 -4.99
C VAL A 67 -5.73 3.96 -4.00
N CYS A 68 -6.26 4.41 -2.86
CA CYS A 68 -6.98 3.55 -1.94
C CYS A 68 -8.33 3.13 -2.56
N VAL A 69 -8.54 1.84 -2.74
CA VAL A 69 -9.75 1.21 -3.26
C VAL A 69 -10.41 0.37 -2.18
N TRP A 70 -11.63 -0.12 -2.39
CA TRP A 70 -12.24 -1.03 -1.42
C TRP A 70 -11.39 -2.31 -1.30
N TRP A 71 -11.33 -2.88 -0.09
CA TRP A 71 -10.44 -4.02 0.19
C TRP A 71 -10.64 -5.23 -0.74
N TYR A 72 -11.84 -5.39 -1.30
CA TYR A 72 -12.20 -6.48 -2.21
C TYR A 72 -11.98 -6.15 -3.71
N GLU A 73 -11.62 -4.91 -4.04
CA GLU A 73 -11.38 -4.48 -5.43
C GLU A 73 -9.95 -4.74 -5.90
N PHE A 74 -9.02 -4.98 -4.98
CA PHE A 74 -7.62 -5.23 -5.29
C PHE A 74 -7.06 -6.40 -4.49
N ASP A 75 -6.28 -7.25 -5.14
CA ASP A 75 -5.57 -8.34 -4.48
C ASP A 75 -4.18 -7.86 -4.07
N CYS A 76 -4.04 -7.52 -2.78
CA CYS A 76 -2.80 -7.02 -2.20
C CYS A 76 -1.59 -7.94 -2.44
N SER A 77 -1.79 -9.25 -2.59
CA SER A 77 -0.69 -10.19 -2.85
C SER A 77 0.00 -9.96 -4.19
N LYS A 78 -0.68 -9.28 -5.14
CA LYS A 78 -0.14 -8.93 -6.45
C LYS A 78 0.65 -7.62 -6.46
N ALA A 79 0.63 -6.84 -5.38
CA ALA A 79 1.18 -5.50 -5.37
C ALA A 79 2.66 -5.44 -5.72
N THR A 80 3.49 -6.32 -5.16
CA THR A 80 4.95 -6.34 -5.43
C THR A 80 5.27 -6.56 -6.90
N GLY A 81 4.49 -7.39 -7.60
CA GLY A 81 4.63 -7.61 -9.04
C GLY A 81 4.21 -6.42 -9.91
N LEU A 82 3.61 -5.39 -9.32
CA LEU A 82 3.14 -4.18 -9.99
C LEU A 82 4.00 -2.94 -9.65
N TYR A 83 5.07 -3.08 -8.85
CA TYR A 83 5.93 -1.96 -8.50
C TYR A 83 6.61 -1.30 -9.71
N ASP A 84 6.84 -2.04 -10.79
CA ASP A 84 7.38 -1.49 -12.05
C ASP A 84 6.44 -0.50 -12.73
N LEU A 85 5.16 -0.44 -12.36
CA LEU A 85 4.26 0.63 -12.83
C LEU A 85 4.74 2.02 -12.42
N ASN A 86 5.59 2.13 -11.39
CA ASN A 86 6.22 3.38 -11.01
C ASN A 86 7.10 3.99 -12.13
N GLU A 87 7.57 3.20 -13.10
CA GLU A 87 8.30 3.73 -14.27
C GLU A 87 7.45 4.68 -15.13
N LYS A 88 6.12 4.64 -15.00
CA LYS A 88 5.18 5.46 -15.78
C LYS A 88 4.72 6.73 -15.08
N LEU A 89 5.23 7.00 -13.89
CA LEU A 89 4.87 8.18 -13.09
C LEU A 89 5.70 9.42 -13.43
N PHE A 90 6.80 9.24 -14.17
CA PHE A 90 7.78 10.27 -14.54
C PHE A 90 8.16 10.09 -16.01
#